data_AF-A0A2T3WD88-F1
#
_entry.id   AF-A0A2T3WD88-F1
#
_cell.length_a   1.000
_cell.length_b   1.000
_cell.length_c   1.000
_cell.angle_alpha   90.00
_cell.angle_beta   90.00
_cell.angle_gamma   90.00
#
_symmetry.space_group_name_H-M   'P 1'
#
loop_
_entity.id
_entity.type
_entity.pdbx_description
1 polymer ?
#
loop_
_entity_poly.entity_id
_entity_poly.type
_entity_poly.pdbx_seq_one_letter_code
_entity_poly.pdbx_strand_id
1 'polypeptide(L)'
;MNAAWPLLGTPGELSPALAVVGTLIAAYWLGRVGVAARRQWRPATAWWAPPGVGLLLLAPVLDVPALFGLGAALLLLAEYGPGAFRPAPDRPQVAWPLVGLVVGGALTASLQRSGLSSFTFFVTLVVLLSSAAGLLSAALFRRQPAPLALGFAARWKAPVTPPWPELSVTLSARGAHLRNISGARLHLAGWSPAGVNAWYRVRSEQGQPLAELAAGQEAVLPVSAYDSGVRVWYAAARTPGTPHLFRADWTPTAYAETRVLN
;
A
#
# COMPACT_ATOMS: atom_id res chain seq x y z
N MET A 1 -12.02 -33.22 51.09
CA MET A 1 -13.09 -32.38 50.51
C MET A 1 -12.46 -31.55 49.41
N ASN A 2 -12.52 -32.03 48.17
CA ASN A 2 -11.90 -31.38 47.02
C ASN A 2 -12.82 -30.26 46.55
N ALA A 3 -12.37 -29.02 46.68
CA ALA A 3 -13.02 -27.87 46.08
C ALA A 3 -12.95 -28.01 44.55
N ALA A 4 -14.08 -28.34 43.94
CA ALA A 4 -14.23 -28.40 42.50
C ALA A 4 -14.00 -27.01 41.90
N TRP A 5 -13.07 -26.91 40.96
CA TRP A 5 -12.83 -25.70 40.18
C TRP A 5 -14.09 -25.31 39.41
N PRO A 6 -14.72 -24.14 39.67
CA PRO A 6 -15.91 -23.68 38.95
C PRO A 6 -15.58 -23.10 37.55
N LEU A 7 -14.39 -23.39 37.01
CA LEU A 7 -13.94 -22.86 35.72
C LEU A 7 -14.50 -23.62 34.52
N LEU A 8 -15.00 -24.84 34.72
CA LEU A 8 -15.70 -25.61 33.72
C LEU A 8 -17.19 -25.31 33.89
N GLY A 9 -17.73 -24.46 33.03
CA GLY A 9 -19.16 -24.13 33.02
C GLY A 9 -20.02 -25.40 32.89
N THR A 10 -21.28 -25.30 33.27
CA THR A 10 -22.24 -26.39 33.06
C THR A 10 -22.51 -26.58 31.56
N PRO A 11 -22.82 -27.81 31.08
CA PRO A 11 -23.18 -28.02 29.69
C PRO A 11 -24.35 -27.12 29.29
N GLY A 12 -24.22 -26.37 28.20
CA GLY A 12 -25.22 -25.38 27.77
C GLY A 12 -24.95 -23.94 28.25
N GLU A 13 -23.98 -23.71 29.13
CA GLU A 13 -23.57 -22.37 29.57
C GLU A 13 -22.19 -21.98 29.07
N LEU A 14 -22.04 -20.69 28.73
CA LEU A 14 -20.80 -20.15 28.23
C LEU A 14 -19.86 -19.86 29.41
N SER A 15 -18.73 -20.57 29.49
CA SER A 15 -17.81 -20.40 30.62
C SER A 15 -17.19 -18.99 30.64
N PRO A 16 -17.03 -18.36 31.81
CA PRO A 16 -16.41 -17.03 31.91
C PRO A 16 -15.00 -17.00 31.31
N ALA A 17 -14.22 -18.07 31.49
CA ALA A 17 -12.90 -18.19 30.92
C ALA A 17 -12.94 -18.15 29.38
N LEU A 18 -13.88 -18.88 28.76
CA LEU A 18 -14.04 -18.88 27.31
C LEU A 18 -14.52 -17.52 26.79
N ALA A 19 -15.42 -16.84 27.51
CA ALA A 19 -15.83 -15.48 27.17
C ALA A 19 -14.64 -14.51 27.15
N VAL A 20 -13.77 -14.59 28.17
CA VAL A 20 -12.56 -13.76 28.26
C VAL A 20 -11.61 -14.07 27.10
N VAL A 21 -11.33 -15.35 26.84
CA VAL A 21 -10.46 -15.75 25.72
C VAL A 21 -11.03 -15.27 24.38
N GLY A 22 -12.33 -15.46 24.13
CA GLY A 22 -12.99 -14.98 22.92
C GLY A 22 -12.90 -13.46 22.76
N THR A 23 -13.04 -12.72 23.87
CA THR A 23 -12.89 -11.26 23.90
C THR A 23 -11.46 -10.84 23.56
N LEU A 24 -10.44 -11.51 24.13
CA LEU A 24 -9.04 -11.24 23.84
C LEU A 24 -8.69 -11.51 22.38
N ILE A 25 -9.19 -12.62 21.81
CA ILE A 25 -9.01 -12.95 20.39
C ILE A 25 -9.65 -11.87 19.51
N ALA A 26 -10.87 -11.46 19.81
CA ALA A 26 -11.57 -10.41 19.07
C ALA A 26 -10.84 -9.06 19.15
N ALA A 27 -10.36 -8.67 20.34
CA ALA A 27 -9.60 -7.44 20.55
C ALA A 27 -8.25 -7.46 19.81
N TYR A 28 -7.52 -8.57 19.86
CA TYR A 28 -6.30 -8.79 19.10
C TYR A 28 -6.53 -8.64 17.60
N TRP A 29 -7.57 -9.29 17.07
CA TRP A 29 -7.91 -9.23 15.66
C TRP A 29 -8.30 -7.81 15.22
N LEU A 30 -9.12 -7.08 16.00
CA LEU A 30 -9.45 -5.68 15.73
C LEU A 30 -8.20 -4.78 15.74
N GLY A 31 -7.28 -5.00 16.69
CA GLY A 31 -6.00 -4.32 16.73
C GLY A 31 -5.19 -4.51 15.45
N ARG A 32 -5.12 -5.75 14.94
CA ARG A 32 -4.49 -6.06 13.64
C ARG A 32 -5.17 -5.35 12.48
N VAL A 33 -6.50 -5.36 12.42
CA VAL A 33 -7.26 -4.63 11.38
C VAL A 33 -6.90 -3.15 11.41
N GLY A 34 -6.72 -2.55 12.59
CA GLY A 34 -6.34 -1.15 12.72
C GLY A 34 -4.92 -0.85 12.24
N VAL A 35 -3.96 -1.71 12.60
CA VAL A 35 -2.58 -1.60 12.10
C VAL A 35 -2.54 -1.77 10.58
N ALA A 36 -3.29 -2.74 10.03
CA ALA A 36 -3.38 -2.98 8.59
C ALA A 36 -4.02 -1.79 7.85
N ALA A 37 -5.10 -1.22 8.38
CA ALA A 37 -5.76 -0.06 7.80
C ALA A 37 -4.83 1.15 7.67
N ARG A 38 -4.00 1.41 8.70
CA ARG A 38 -2.97 2.47 8.66
C ARG A 38 -1.92 2.26 7.57
N ARG A 39 -1.72 1.00 7.14
CA ARG A 39 -0.80 0.60 6.06
C ARG A 39 -1.50 0.46 4.70
N GLN A 40 -2.75 0.92 4.56
CA GLN A 40 -3.58 0.78 3.35
C GLN A 40 -3.90 -0.66 2.98
N TRP A 41 -4.05 -1.53 3.98
CA TRP A 41 -4.41 -2.93 3.77
C TRP A 41 -5.82 -3.17 4.31
N ARG A 42 -6.61 -3.97 3.59
CA ARG A 42 -7.94 -4.41 4.00
C ARG A 42 -7.93 -5.89 4.38
N PRO A 43 -8.72 -6.30 5.38
CA PRO A 43 -8.93 -7.72 5.66
C PRO A 43 -9.52 -8.42 4.42
N ALA A 44 -8.95 -9.58 4.08
CA ALA A 44 -9.42 -10.47 3.02
C ALA A 44 -9.77 -11.83 3.65
N THR A 45 -8.86 -12.82 3.69
CA THR A 45 -9.17 -14.06 4.43
C THR A 45 -9.26 -13.82 5.95
N ALA A 46 -8.71 -12.72 6.46
CA ALA A 46 -8.90 -12.30 7.85
C ALA A 46 -10.38 -12.04 8.23
N TRP A 47 -11.30 -11.90 7.26
CA TRP A 47 -12.75 -11.81 7.51
C TRP A 47 -13.38 -13.08 8.07
N TRP A 48 -12.66 -14.20 8.09
CA TRP A 48 -13.12 -15.43 8.74
C TRP A 48 -13.01 -15.39 10.27
N ALA A 49 -12.36 -14.37 10.85
CA ALA A 49 -12.23 -14.30 12.31
C ALA A 49 -13.55 -14.08 13.05
N PRO A 50 -14.44 -13.14 12.68
CA PRO A 50 -15.74 -12.99 13.35
C PRO A 50 -16.57 -14.27 13.39
N PRO A 51 -16.83 -14.99 12.27
CA PRO A 51 -17.55 -16.26 12.34
C PRO A 51 -16.76 -17.33 13.10
N GLY A 52 -15.42 -17.33 13.05
CA GLY A 52 -14.58 -18.23 13.86
C GLY A 52 -14.77 -18.04 15.37
N VAL A 53 -14.76 -16.79 15.84
CA VAL A 53 -15.07 -16.45 17.25
C VAL A 53 -16.50 -16.85 17.60
N GLY A 54 -17.48 -16.54 16.73
CA GLY A 54 -18.87 -16.92 16.94
C GLY A 54 -19.05 -18.43 17.12
N LEU A 55 -18.41 -19.25 16.28
CA LEU A 55 -18.48 -20.71 16.35
C LEU A 55 -17.79 -21.29 17.59
N LEU A 56 -16.63 -20.76 17.98
CA LEU A 56 -15.94 -21.19 19.21
C LEU A 56 -16.80 -20.98 20.45
N LEU A 57 -17.50 -19.85 20.50
CA LEU A 57 -18.36 -19.50 21.63
C LEU A 57 -19.72 -20.23 21.58
N LEU A 58 -20.23 -20.54 20.38
CA LEU A 58 -21.48 -21.28 20.18
C LEU A 58 -21.33 -22.78 20.48
N ALA A 59 -20.15 -23.35 20.25
CA ALA A 59 -19.88 -24.78 20.42
C ALA A 59 -20.30 -25.37 21.79
N PRO A 60 -19.91 -24.80 22.95
CA PRO A 60 -20.34 -25.32 24.25
C PRO A 60 -21.81 -25.08 24.56
N VAL A 61 -22.43 -24.08 23.93
CA VAL A 61 -23.85 -23.74 24.17
C VAL A 61 -24.78 -24.72 23.46
N LEU A 62 -24.41 -25.19 22.27
CA LEU A 62 -25.16 -26.21 21.53
C LEU A 62 -24.71 -27.64 21.85
N ASP A 63 -23.66 -27.80 22.65
CA ASP A 63 -22.99 -29.08 22.89
C ASP A 63 -22.58 -29.80 21.59
N VAL A 64 -22.01 -29.04 20.64
CA VAL A 64 -21.54 -29.56 19.34
C VAL A 64 -20.03 -29.32 19.20
N PRO A 65 -19.19 -30.31 19.57
CA PRO A 65 -17.73 -30.18 19.51
C PRO A 65 -17.17 -29.85 18.12
N ALA A 66 -17.86 -30.27 17.06
CA ALA A 66 -17.47 -29.96 15.68
C ALA A 66 -17.44 -28.45 15.40
N LEU A 67 -18.31 -27.65 16.03
CA LEU A 67 -18.31 -26.19 15.89
C LEU A 67 -17.05 -25.56 16.48
N PHE A 68 -16.51 -26.15 17.56
CA PHE A 68 -15.26 -25.68 18.15
C PHE A 68 -14.09 -25.87 17.18
N GLY A 69 -13.97 -27.07 16.61
CA GLY A 69 -12.94 -27.38 15.60
C GLY A 69 -13.04 -26.49 14.37
N LEU A 70 -14.26 -26.26 13.87
CA LEU A 70 -14.50 -25.36 12.73
C LEU A 70 -14.16 -23.91 13.08
N GLY A 71 -14.56 -23.43 14.26
CA GLY A 71 -14.25 -22.08 14.74
C GLY A 71 -12.73 -21.87 14.85
N ALA A 72 -12.01 -22.82 15.42
CA ALA A 72 -10.55 -22.80 15.49
C ALA A 72 -9.90 -22.80 14.10
N ALA A 73 -10.40 -23.63 13.17
CA ALA A 73 -9.90 -23.66 11.79
C ALA A 73 -10.12 -22.32 11.06
N LEU A 74 -11.27 -21.68 11.24
CA LEU A 74 -11.53 -20.35 10.66
C LEU A 74 -10.62 -19.27 11.26
N LEU A 75 -10.33 -19.32 12.56
CA LEU A 75 -9.36 -18.42 13.18
C LEU A 75 -7.94 -18.64 12.63
N LEU A 76 -7.51 -19.89 12.47
CA LEU A 76 -6.21 -20.22 11.86
C LEU A 76 -6.15 -19.75 10.41
N LEU A 77 -7.24 -19.90 9.64
CA LEU A 77 -7.34 -19.38 8.28
C LEU A 77 -7.29 -17.85 8.24
N ALA A 78 -7.91 -17.18 9.22
CA ALA A 78 -7.89 -15.73 9.34
C ALA A 78 -6.49 -15.21 9.73
N GLU A 79 -5.74 -15.98 10.51
CA GLU A 79 -4.42 -15.60 11.01
C GLU A 79 -3.30 -15.93 10.01
N TYR A 80 -3.29 -17.15 9.49
CA TYR A 80 -2.19 -17.74 8.70
C TYR A 80 -2.57 -18.01 7.23
N GLY A 81 -3.82 -17.72 6.83
CA GLY A 81 -4.25 -17.91 5.45
C GLY A 81 -3.47 -17.02 4.46
N PRO A 82 -3.14 -17.53 3.26
CA PRO A 82 -2.47 -16.74 2.24
C PRO A 82 -3.33 -15.53 1.86
N GLY A 83 -2.76 -14.34 1.98
CA GLY A 83 -3.48 -13.10 1.71
C GLY A 83 -4.54 -12.75 2.76
N ALA A 84 -4.28 -13.05 4.05
CA ALA A 84 -5.06 -12.56 5.20
C ALA A 84 -5.46 -11.09 5.07
N PHE A 85 -4.53 -10.28 4.59
CA PHE A 85 -4.76 -8.89 4.21
C PHE A 85 -4.32 -8.66 2.77
N ARG A 86 -5.00 -7.73 2.09
CA ARG A 86 -4.68 -7.30 0.73
C ARG A 86 -4.57 -5.78 0.65
N PRO A 87 -3.77 -5.22 -0.26
CA PRO A 87 -3.75 -3.79 -0.52
C PRO A 87 -5.16 -3.26 -0.82
N ALA A 88 -5.50 -2.13 -0.22
CA ALA A 88 -6.74 -1.40 -0.41
C ALA A 88 -6.42 -0.09 -1.17
N PRO A 89 -6.75 0.00 -2.48
CA PRO A 89 -6.41 1.17 -3.28
C PRO A 89 -7.16 2.42 -2.81
N ASP A 90 -8.38 2.23 -2.33
CA ASP A 90 -9.28 3.29 -1.89
C ASP A 90 -9.68 3.12 -0.44
N ARG A 91 -10.18 4.23 0.14
CA ARG A 91 -10.72 4.23 1.49
C ARG A 91 -11.93 3.27 1.57
N PRO A 92 -11.98 2.36 2.55
CA PRO A 92 -13.14 1.50 2.76
C PRO A 92 -14.43 2.30 2.97
N GLN A 93 -15.54 1.81 2.42
CA GLN A 93 -16.85 2.43 2.58
C GLN A 93 -17.37 2.31 4.02
N VAL A 94 -18.00 3.38 4.51
CA VAL A 94 -18.50 3.48 5.89
C VAL A 94 -19.97 3.03 6.02
N ALA A 95 -20.74 3.10 4.92
CA ALA A 95 -22.19 2.89 4.95
C ALA A 95 -22.59 1.51 5.48
N TRP A 96 -22.06 0.42 4.91
CA TRP A 96 -22.40 -0.94 5.33
C TRP A 96 -21.98 -1.26 6.78
N PRO A 97 -20.76 -0.92 7.23
CA PRO A 97 -20.39 -1.05 8.63
C PRO A 97 -21.30 -0.27 9.59
N LEU A 98 -21.79 0.92 9.22
CA LEU A 98 -22.75 1.66 10.03
C LEU A 98 -24.09 0.94 10.12
N VAL A 99 -24.62 0.46 8.99
CA VAL A 99 -25.87 -0.32 8.98
C VAL A 99 -25.74 -1.54 9.87
N GLY A 100 -24.65 -2.29 9.76
CA GLY A 100 -24.39 -3.45 10.61
C GLY A 100 -24.27 -3.08 12.11
N LEU A 101 -23.65 -1.95 12.44
CA LEU A 101 -23.57 -1.46 13.81
C LEU A 101 -24.96 -1.12 14.38
N VAL A 102 -25.80 -0.43 13.60
CA VAL A 102 -27.18 -0.09 13.99
C VAL A 102 -28.02 -1.34 14.17
N VAL A 103 -27.96 -2.28 13.22
CA VAL A 103 -28.69 -3.56 13.30
C VAL A 103 -28.20 -4.40 14.49
N GLY A 104 -26.89 -4.57 14.65
CA GLY A 104 -26.31 -5.29 15.77
C GLY A 104 -26.62 -4.65 17.13
N GLY A 105 -26.65 -3.32 17.20
CA GLY A 105 -27.07 -2.58 18.39
C GLY A 105 -28.54 -2.81 18.73
N ALA A 106 -29.42 -2.75 17.71
CA ALA A 106 -30.85 -3.03 17.89
C ALA A 106 -31.10 -4.48 18.34
N LEU A 107 -30.39 -5.45 17.77
CA LEU A 107 -30.45 -6.85 18.18
C LEU A 107 -29.95 -7.04 19.62
N THR A 108 -28.89 -6.36 20.02
CA THR A 108 -28.38 -6.38 21.40
C THR A 108 -29.40 -5.81 22.39
N ALA A 109 -30.04 -4.69 22.06
CA ALA A 109 -31.10 -4.11 22.87
C ALA A 109 -32.33 -5.04 22.96
N SER A 110 -32.66 -5.76 21.87
CA SER A 110 -33.74 -6.75 21.86
C SER A 110 -33.40 -7.98 22.72
N LEU A 111 -32.15 -8.47 22.66
CA LEU A 111 -31.67 -9.59 23.48
C LEU A 111 -31.85 -9.30 24.98
N GLN A 112 -31.55 -8.07 25.41
CA GLN A 112 -31.71 -7.63 26.81
C GLN A 112 -33.17 -7.59 27.28
N ARG A 113 -34.12 -7.35 26.37
CA ARG A 113 -35.55 -7.20 26.70
C ARG A 113 -36.35 -8.49 26.59
N SER A 114 -35.99 -9.34 25.64
CA SER A 114 -36.86 -10.43 25.18
C SER A 114 -36.29 -11.83 25.45
N GLY A 115 -35.06 -11.94 25.95
CA GLY A 115 -34.43 -13.26 26.18
C GLY A 115 -34.34 -14.10 24.91
N LEU A 116 -33.88 -13.51 23.80
CA LEU A 116 -33.79 -14.20 22.51
C LEU A 116 -32.81 -15.39 22.54
N SER A 117 -32.95 -16.29 21.56
CA SER A 117 -32.16 -17.53 21.46
C SER A 117 -30.65 -17.29 21.44
N SER A 118 -29.89 -18.24 22.01
CA SER A 118 -28.42 -18.22 22.01
C SER A 118 -27.85 -17.99 20.60
N PHE A 119 -28.44 -18.60 19.58
CA PHE A 119 -28.06 -18.39 18.18
C PHE A 119 -28.09 -16.90 17.77
N THR A 120 -29.11 -16.16 18.20
CA THR A 120 -29.26 -14.73 17.89
C THR A 120 -28.14 -13.90 18.53
N PHE A 121 -27.71 -14.26 19.74
CA PHE A 121 -26.56 -13.63 20.40
C PHE A 121 -25.28 -13.77 19.56
N PHE A 122 -24.99 -14.96 19.02
CA PHE A 122 -23.79 -15.17 18.21
C PHE A 122 -23.86 -14.47 16.86
N VAL A 123 -25.01 -14.46 16.19
CA VAL A 123 -25.20 -13.68 14.95
C VAL A 123 -24.98 -12.20 15.24
N THR A 124 -25.52 -11.69 16.35
CA THR A 124 -25.33 -10.30 16.79
C THR A 124 -23.85 -9.99 17.01
N LEU A 125 -23.11 -10.88 17.68
CA LEU A 125 -21.68 -10.73 17.90
C LEU A 125 -20.89 -10.68 16.58
N VAL A 126 -21.16 -11.59 15.64
CA VAL A 126 -20.50 -11.63 14.33
C VAL A 126 -20.75 -10.33 13.55
N VAL A 127 -22.00 -9.86 13.54
CA VAL A 127 -22.39 -8.59 12.90
C VAL A 127 -21.67 -7.40 13.54
N LEU A 128 -21.64 -7.32 14.87
CA LEU A 128 -20.99 -6.23 15.60
C LEU A 128 -19.48 -6.21 15.38
N LEU A 129 -18.80 -7.35 15.49
CA LEU A 129 -17.36 -7.45 15.24
C LEU A 129 -17.02 -7.07 13.79
N SER A 130 -17.84 -7.51 12.84
CA SER A 130 -17.60 -7.21 11.43
C SER A 130 -17.80 -5.72 11.13
N SER A 131 -18.82 -5.12 11.73
CA SER A 131 -19.12 -3.69 11.63
C SER A 131 -18.01 -2.85 12.28
N ALA A 132 -17.56 -3.24 13.47
CA ALA A 132 -16.45 -2.58 14.16
C ALA A 132 -15.17 -2.62 13.31
N ALA A 133 -14.83 -3.76 12.71
CA ALA A 133 -13.66 -3.88 11.84
C ALA A 133 -13.77 -3.02 10.57
N GLY A 134 -14.95 -2.95 9.96
CA GLY A 134 -15.22 -2.10 8.80
C GLY A 134 -15.06 -0.61 9.13
N LEU A 135 -15.65 -0.17 10.24
CA LEU A 135 -15.53 1.22 10.73
C LEU A 135 -14.10 1.57 11.11
N LEU A 136 -13.42 0.68 11.83
CA LEU A 136 -12.03 0.85 12.23
C LEU A 136 -11.10 0.91 11.01
N SER A 137 -11.36 0.08 9.99
CA SER A 137 -10.65 0.13 8.71
C SER A 137 -10.85 1.48 8.02
N ALA A 138 -12.09 1.98 7.96
CA ALA A 138 -12.38 3.27 7.31
C ALA A 138 -11.87 4.48 8.12
N ALA A 139 -11.88 4.41 9.45
CA ALA A 139 -11.44 5.47 10.34
C ALA A 139 -9.91 5.60 10.39
N LEU A 140 -9.19 4.47 10.41
CA LEU A 140 -7.73 4.43 10.50
C LEU A 140 -7.04 4.38 9.13
N PHE A 141 -7.81 4.31 8.03
CA PHE A 141 -7.25 4.39 6.68
C PHE A 141 -6.50 5.70 6.49
N ARG A 142 -5.20 5.61 6.26
CA ARG A 142 -4.36 6.75 5.89
C ARG A 142 -4.01 6.61 4.44
N ARG A 143 -4.49 7.54 3.60
CA ARG A 143 -4.03 7.64 2.22
C ARG A 143 -2.57 8.07 2.27
N GLN A 144 -1.66 7.12 2.12
CA GLN A 144 -0.26 7.46 1.90
C GLN A 144 -0.19 8.14 0.54
N PRO A 145 0.43 9.33 0.44
CA PRO A 145 0.72 9.90 -0.85
C PRO A 145 1.52 8.85 -1.62
N ALA A 146 1.07 8.52 -2.83
CA ALA A 146 1.83 7.63 -3.70
C ALA A 146 3.26 8.16 -3.74
N PRO A 147 4.30 7.34 -3.44
CA PRO A 147 5.65 7.82 -3.56
C PRO A 147 5.85 8.23 -5.02
N LEU A 148 5.96 9.54 -5.24
CA LEU A 148 6.37 10.14 -6.50
C LEU A 148 7.87 9.90 -6.68
N ALA A 149 8.27 8.64 -6.72
CA ALA A 149 9.64 8.28 -6.99
C ALA A 149 9.79 8.16 -8.52
N LEU A 150 10.02 9.29 -9.17
CA LEU A 150 10.81 9.26 -10.39
C LEU A 150 12.21 8.76 -10.00
N GLY A 151 12.38 7.46 -10.03
CA GLY A 151 13.63 6.78 -9.66
C GLY A 151 14.09 5.85 -10.77
N PHE A 152 14.99 4.92 -10.45
CA PHE A 152 15.53 3.96 -11.42
C PHE A 152 14.45 3.21 -12.22
N ALA A 153 13.30 2.90 -11.60
CA ALA A 153 12.17 2.25 -12.25
C ALA A 153 11.62 3.02 -13.47
N ALA A 154 11.83 4.35 -13.56
CA ALA A 154 11.43 5.15 -14.70
C ALA A 154 12.12 4.71 -16.01
N ARG A 155 13.30 4.06 -15.93
CA ARG A 155 14.01 3.49 -17.08
C ARG A 155 13.18 2.45 -17.85
N TRP A 156 12.36 1.69 -17.12
CA TRP A 156 11.63 0.52 -17.64
C TRP A 156 10.17 0.85 -18.01
N LYS A 157 9.74 2.09 -17.77
CA LYS A 157 8.40 2.54 -18.16
C LYS A 157 8.46 3.06 -19.61
N ALA A 158 7.37 2.88 -20.36
CA ALA A 158 7.23 3.48 -21.68
C ALA A 158 7.30 5.01 -21.54
N PRO A 159 8.34 5.67 -22.07
CA PRO A 159 8.48 7.11 -21.91
C PRO A 159 7.56 7.84 -22.87
N VAL A 160 7.01 8.96 -22.43
CA VAL A 160 6.25 9.87 -23.28
C VAL A 160 7.19 10.94 -23.82
N THR A 161 7.15 11.19 -25.13
CA THR A 161 7.81 12.35 -25.73
C THR A 161 6.86 13.54 -25.63
N PRO A 162 7.22 14.62 -24.92
CA PRO A 162 6.36 15.78 -24.84
C PRO A 162 6.22 16.44 -26.22
N PRO A 163 5.09 17.12 -26.48
CA PRO A 163 4.85 17.78 -27.77
C PRO A 163 5.78 18.97 -28.02
N TRP A 164 6.35 19.55 -26.96
CA TRP A 164 7.30 20.66 -27.02
C TRP A 164 8.59 20.28 -26.28
N PRO A 165 9.75 20.81 -26.70
CA PRO A 165 11.01 20.51 -26.02
C PRO A 165 11.04 21.17 -24.64
N GLU A 166 11.18 20.36 -23.58
CA GLU A 166 11.27 20.84 -22.19
C GLU A 166 12.72 20.97 -21.70
N LEU A 167 13.63 20.27 -22.37
CA LEU A 167 15.07 20.25 -22.10
C LEU A 167 15.84 20.59 -23.38
N SER A 168 16.96 21.28 -23.21
CA SER A 168 17.95 21.50 -24.26
C SER A 168 19.32 21.02 -23.78
N VAL A 169 20.18 20.64 -24.72
CA VAL A 169 21.55 20.25 -24.41
C VAL A 169 22.53 21.06 -25.25
N THR A 170 23.63 21.49 -24.62
CA THR A 170 24.77 22.10 -25.30
C THR A 170 26.04 21.35 -24.88
N LEU A 171 27.03 21.29 -25.79
CA LEU A 171 28.28 20.58 -25.54
C LEU A 171 29.39 21.57 -25.18
N SER A 172 30.23 21.20 -24.22
CA SER A 172 31.41 21.97 -23.81
C SER A 172 32.58 21.04 -23.49
N ALA A 173 33.76 21.63 -23.23
CA ALA A 173 34.93 20.90 -22.76
C ALA A 173 34.71 20.17 -21.41
N ARG A 174 33.73 20.59 -20.60
CA ARG A 174 33.40 19.96 -19.29
C ARG A 174 32.35 18.84 -19.40
N GLY A 175 31.77 18.63 -20.58
CA GLY A 175 30.69 17.68 -20.81
C GLY A 175 29.45 18.34 -21.42
N ALA A 176 28.31 17.67 -21.27
CA ALA A 176 27.03 18.08 -21.83
C ALA A 176 26.25 18.88 -20.78
N HIS A 177 25.92 20.13 -21.12
CA HIS A 177 25.09 20.97 -20.28
C HIS A 177 23.63 20.77 -20.62
N LEU A 178 22.86 20.37 -19.61
CA LEU A 178 21.44 20.13 -19.69
C LEU A 178 20.70 21.32 -19.09
N ARG A 179 19.95 22.06 -19.91
CA ARG A 179 19.18 23.21 -19.46
C ARG A 179 17.68 22.96 -19.54
N ASN A 180 16.97 23.31 -18.47
CA ASN A 180 15.51 23.33 -18.47
C ASN A 180 15.01 24.57 -19.21
N ILE A 181 14.41 24.35 -20.39
CA ILE A 181 13.80 25.40 -21.21
C ILE A 181 12.29 25.45 -21.06
N SER A 182 11.71 24.56 -20.26
CA SER A 182 10.29 24.62 -19.91
C SER A 182 10.03 25.79 -18.95
N GLY A 183 8.79 26.30 -18.97
CA GLY A 183 8.31 27.29 -17.99
C GLY A 183 7.97 26.69 -16.61
N ALA A 184 8.32 25.43 -16.36
CA ALA A 184 7.99 24.71 -15.14
C ALA A 184 9.21 24.02 -14.52
N ARG A 185 9.08 23.60 -13.27
CA ARG A 185 10.10 22.76 -12.62
C ARG A 185 10.00 21.33 -13.14
N LEU A 186 11.16 20.70 -13.36
CA LEU A 186 11.27 19.30 -13.77
C LEU A 186 11.86 18.48 -12.62
N HIS A 187 11.30 17.29 -12.38
CA HIS A 187 11.87 16.30 -11.48
C HIS A 187 12.74 15.33 -12.28
N LEU A 188 13.97 15.11 -11.83
CA LEU A 188 14.98 14.31 -12.51
C LEU A 188 15.08 12.93 -11.85
N ALA A 189 14.93 11.85 -12.62
CA ALA A 189 15.14 10.49 -12.12
C ALA A 189 16.61 10.04 -12.24
N GLY A 190 17.24 10.39 -13.37
CA GLY A 190 18.61 9.99 -13.68
C GLY A 190 18.90 10.11 -15.18
N TRP A 191 20.15 9.80 -15.55
CA TRP A 191 20.60 9.87 -16.92
C TRP A 191 21.61 8.77 -17.27
N SER A 192 21.82 8.55 -18.57
CA SER A 192 22.80 7.62 -19.12
C SER A 192 23.39 8.20 -20.42
N PRO A 193 24.69 7.99 -20.70
CA PRO A 193 25.22 8.19 -22.04
C PRO A 193 24.49 7.29 -23.06
N ALA A 194 24.40 7.74 -24.31
CA ALA A 194 23.84 6.95 -25.39
C ALA A 194 24.72 5.73 -25.68
N GLY A 195 24.11 4.57 -25.94
CA GLY A 195 24.83 3.32 -26.20
C GLY A 195 25.43 2.64 -24.96
N VAL A 196 25.39 3.29 -23.78
CA VAL A 196 25.89 2.72 -22.52
C VAL A 196 24.72 2.37 -21.59
N ASN A 197 24.81 1.23 -20.91
CA ASN A 197 23.85 0.86 -19.87
C ASN A 197 24.32 1.36 -18.50
N ALA A 198 24.26 2.68 -18.28
CA ALA A 198 24.58 3.29 -17.00
C ALA A 198 23.36 3.98 -16.39
N TRP A 199 23.44 4.29 -15.09
CA TRP A 199 22.44 5.11 -14.41
C TRP A 199 23.12 6.06 -13.44
N TYR A 200 23.21 7.31 -13.85
CA TYR A 200 23.82 8.37 -13.07
C TYR A 200 22.77 9.33 -12.55
N ARG A 201 23.04 9.90 -11.36
CA ARG A 201 22.28 11.05 -10.87
C ARG A 201 22.73 12.30 -11.64
N VAL A 202 21.77 13.16 -11.95
CA VAL A 202 22.08 14.49 -12.47
C VAL A 202 22.73 15.31 -11.36
N ARG A 203 23.74 16.11 -11.69
CA ARG A 203 24.48 16.93 -10.75
C ARG A 203 24.52 18.38 -11.22
N SER A 204 24.61 19.30 -10.26
CA SER A 204 24.90 20.71 -10.55
C SER A 204 26.34 20.85 -11.05
N GLU A 205 26.69 22.04 -11.54
CA GLU A 205 28.08 22.37 -11.89
C GLU A 205 29.06 22.16 -10.72
N GLN A 206 28.58 22.29 -9.49
CA GLN A 206 29.35 22.08 -8.26
C GLN A 206 29.40 20.60 -7.83
N GLY A 207 28.84 19.69 -8.63
CA GLY A 207 28.84 18.25 -8.37
C GLY A 207 27.76 17.78 -7.38
N GLN A 208 26.89 18.66 -6.90
CA GLN A 208 25.82 18.31 -5.96
C GLN A 208 24.69 17.57 -6.69
N PRO A 209 24.15 16.47 -6.14
CA PRO A 209 23.05 15.75 -6.77
C PRO A 209 21.80 16.63 -6.86
N LEU A 210 21.18 16.68 -8.05
CA LEU A 210 19.95 17.41 -8.30
C LEU A 210 18.79 16.41 -8.51
N ALA A 211 17.78 16.50 -7.66
CA ALA A 211 16.50 15.81 -7.85
C ALA A 211 15.51 16.65 -8.68
N GLU A 212 15.75 17.94 -8.78
CA GLU A 212 14.89 18.89 -9.48
C GLU A 212 15.74 19.88 -10.29
N LEU A 213 15.21 20.32 -11.42
CA LEU A 213 15.79 21.35 -12.28
C LEU A 213 14.75 22.47 -12.44
N ALA A 214 15.02 23.65 -11.88
CA ALA A 214 14.15 24.81 -12.00
C ALA A 214 14.14 25.34 -13.45
N ALA A 215 13.11 26.11 -13.82
CA ALA A 215 13.02 26.74 -15.14
C ALA A 215 14.25 27.63 -15.40
N GLY A 216 14.89 27.46 -16.55
CA GLY A 216 16.10 28.16 -16.92
C GLY A 216 17.39 27.64 -16.29
N GLN A 217 17.32 26.75 -15.28
CA GLN A 217 18.48 26.20 -14.59
C GLN A 217 19.21 25.17 -15.47
N GLU A 218 20.52 25.12 -15.29
CA GLU A 218 21.45 24.25 -16.01
C GLU A 218 22.10 23.23 -15.06
N ALA A 219 22.39 22.05 -15.60
CA ALA A 219 23.07 20.95 -14.94
C ALA A 219 24.14 20.38 -15.86
N VAL A 220 25.22 19.83 -15.30
CA VAL A 220 26.33 19.27 -16.09
C VAL A 220 26.28 17.76 -16.04
N LEU A 221 26.27 17.15 -17.22
CA LEU A 221 26.38 15.71 -17.42
C LEU A 221 27.83 15.41 -17.85
N PRO A 222 28.63 14.73 -17.00
CA PRO A 222 30.01 14.39 -17.34
C PRO A 222 30.03 13.31 -18.43
N VAL A 223 30.10 13.74 -19.68
CA VAL A 223 30.28 12.90 -20.86
C VAL A 223 31.72 13.03 -21.37
N SER A 224 32.22 11.95 -21.97
CA SER A 224 33.54 11.86 -22.59
C SER A 224 33.50 12.27 -24.07
N ALA A 225 34.69 12.44 -24.67
CA ALA A 225 34.84 12.72 -26.10
C ALA A 225 34.38 11.57 -27.02
N TYR A 226 34.14 10.38 -26.46
CA TYR A 226 33.68 9.19 -27.18
C TYR A 226 32.16 8.98 -27.08
N ASP A 227 31.49 9.66 -26.14
CA ASP A 227 30.05 9.53 -25.98
C ASP A 227 29.33 10.19 -27.16
N SER A 228 28.31 9.52 -27.66
CA SER A 228 27.52 9.91 -28.85
C SER A 228 26.15 10.48 -28.50
N GLY A 229 25.87 10.70 -27.23
CA GLY A 229 24.57 11.22 -26.80
C GLY A 229 24.28 11.06 -25.31
N VAL A 230 23.13 11.57 -24.89
CA VAL A 230 22.58 11.40 -23.54
C VAL A 230 21.11 11.01 -23.57
N ARG A 231 20.69 10.30 -22.53
CA ARG A 231 19.33 9.90 -22.23
C ARG A 231 19.01 10.38 -20.82
N VAL A 232 18.00 11.24 -20.67
CA VAL A 232 17.61 11.80 -19.37
C VAL A 232 16.15 11.46 -19.09
N TRP A 233 15.90 10.81 -17.95
CA TRP A 233 14.56 10.48 -17.49
C TRP A 233 14.09 11.52 -16.49
N TYR A 234 12.93 12.11 -16.75
CA TYR A 234 12.40 13.22 -15.97
C TYR A 234 10.87 13.26 -16.03
N ALA A 235 10.24 14.14 -15.25
CA ALA A 235 8.81 14.42 -15.33
C ALA A 235 8.55 15.88 -14.96
N ALA A 236 7.57 16.49 -15.60
CA ALA A 236 7.12 17.82 -15.23
C ALA A 236 6.42 17.80 -13.87
N ALA A 237 6.64 18.85 -13.06
CA ALA A 237 6.00 18.98 -11.74
C ALA A 237 4.46 19.00 -11.81
N ARG A 238 3.89 19.41 -12.95
CA ARG A 238 2.43 19.46 -13.19
C ARG A 238 1.82 18.09 -13.48
N THR A 239 2.63 17.15 -13.98
CA THR A 239 2.20 15.77 -14.30
C THR A 239 3.16 14.78 -13.64
N PRO A 240 3.25 14.80 -12.30
CA PRO A 240 4.21 13.99 -11.59
C PRO A 240 3.74 12.53 -11.70
N GLY A 241 4.49 11.70 -12.43
CA GLY A 241 4.16 10.29 -12.63
C GLY A 241 4.23 9.81 -14.08
N THR A 242 4.16 10.70 -15.07
CA THR A 242 4.41 10.38 -16.48
C THR A 242 5.92 10.53 -16.75
N PRO A 243 6.68 9.43 -16.90
CA PRO A 243 8.09 9.53 -17.19
C PRO A 243 8.29 10.03 -18.63
N HIS A 244 9.00 11.14 -18.77
CA HIS A 244 9.49 11.65 -20.04
C HIS A 244 10.93 11.18 -20.24
N LEU A 245 11.30 10.99 -21.51
CA LEU A 245 12.67 10.67 -21.91
C LEU A 245 13.17 11.74 -22.88
N PHE A 246 14.15 12.51 -22.45
CA PHE A 246 14.90 13.38 -23.32
C PHE A 246 16.05 12.60 -23.98
N ARG A 247 16.16 12.72 -25.30
CA ARG A 247 17.20 12.09 -26.10
C ARG A 247 17.92 13.18 -26.87
N ALA A 248 19.23 13.24 -26.71
CA ALA A 248 20.09 14.03 -27.58
C ALA A 248 21.22 13.13 -28.05
N ASP A 249 21.42 13.07 -29.35
CA ASP A 249 22.49 12.32 -30.00
C ASP A 249 23.36 13.29 -30.79
N TRP A 250 24.66 13.03 -30.83
CA TRP A 250 25.65 13.81 -31.56
C TRP A 250 26.77 12.90 -32.07
N THR A 251 27.54 13.39 -33.05
CA THR A 251 28.77 12.73 -33.47
C THR A 251 29.87 13.00 -32.44
N PRO A 252 30.52 11.98 -31.86
CA PRO A 252 31.61 12.20 -30.92
C PRO A 252 32.76 12.96 -31.57
N THR A 253 33.39 13.88 -30.84
CA THR A 253 34.50 14.69 -31.34
C THR A 253 35.71 13.83 -31.71
N ALA A 254 35.91 12.70 -31.03
CA ALA A 254 36.96 11.73 -31.35
C ALA A 254 36.86 11.14 -32.77
N TYR A 255 35.68 11.18 -33.40
CA TYR A 255 35.45 10.68 -34.76
C TYR A 255 35.19 11.80 -35.78
N ALA A 256 35.41 13.07 -35.40
CA ALA A 256 35.17 14.20 -36.29
C ALA A 256 36.09 14.19 -37.53
N GLU A 257 37.34 13.73 -37.37
CA GLU A 257 38.34 13.67 -38.45
C GLU A 257 38.14 12.47 -39.40
N THR A 258 37.35 11.46 -39.00
CA THR A 258 37.09 10.24 -39.80
C THR A 258 35.87 10.39 -40.71
N ARG A 259 35.27 11.59 -40.81
CA ARG A 259 34.16 11.85 -41.72
C ARG A 259 34.65 11.84 -43.18
N VAL A 260 34.35 10.76 -43.88
CA VAL A 260 34.19 10.82 -45.34
C VAL A 260 32.81 11.44 -45.58
N LEU A 261 32.79 12.67 -46.08
CA LEU A 261 31.58 13.28 -46.64
C LEU A 261 31.24 12.50 -47.92
N ASN A 262 30.14 11.74 -47.91
CA ASN A 262 29.46 11.34 -49.15
C ASN A 262 28.44 12.41 -49.51
#